data_AF-A0A3D5NS00-F1
#
_entry.id   AF-A0A3D5NS00-F1
#
_cell.length_a   1.000
_cell.length_b   1.000
_cell.length_c   1.000
_cell.angle_alpha   90.00
_cell.angle_beta   90.00
_cell.angle_gamma   90.00
#
_symmetry.space_group_name_H-M   'P 1'
#
loop_
_entity.id
_entity.type
_entity.pdbx_description
1 polymer ?
#
loop_
_entity_poly.entity_id
_entity_poly.type
_entity_poly.pdbx_seq_one_letter_code
_entity_poly.pdbx_strand_id
1 'polypeptide(L)' 'MSDSKRLFIGIELNHIHKENLAETGKRLKMFTTDGSVTPKDNYHITLKFLGETK' A
#
# COMPACT_ATOMS: atom_id res chain seq x y z
N MET A 1 25.28 13.38 7.37
CA MET A 1 25.00 12.20 6.55
C MET A 1 23.75 12.51 5.75
N SER A 2 23.79 12.50 4.42
CA SER A 2 22.57 12.68 3.62
C SER A 2 21.78 11.38 3.72
N ASP A 3 20.64 11.40 4.42
CA ASP A 3 19.76 10.23 4.50
C ASP A 3 19.20 9.94 3.11
N SER A 4 19.62 8.82 2.52
CA SER A 4 19.09 8.39 1.24
C SER A 4 17.60 8.09 1.39
N LYS A 5 16.78 8.72 0.53
CA LYS A 5 15.33 8.50 0.52
C LYS A 5 14.97 7.47 -0.52
N ARG A 6 14.15 6.49 -0.14
CA ARG A 6 13.54 5.55 -1.07
C ARG A 6 12.25 6.15 -1.64
N LEU A 7 12.24 6.42 -2.94
CA LEU A 7 11.15 7.16 -3.59
C LEU A 7 10.39 6.28 -4.60
N PHE A 8 9.11 6.62 -4.78
CA PHE A 8 8.26 6.11 -5.84
C PHE A 8 7.20 7.16 -6.21
N ILE A 9 6.64 7.03 -7.40
CA ILE A 9 5.49 7.80 -7.89
C ILE A 9 4.29 6.85 -7.88
N GLY A 10 3.23 7.23 -7.18
CA GLY A 10 2.00 6.46 -7.08
C GLY A 10 0.75 7.29 -7.33
N ILE A 11 -0.33 6.60 -7.72
CA ILE A 11 -1.68 7.15 -7.72
C ILE A 11 -2.37 6.70 -6.45
N GLU A 12 -2.90 7.68 -5.73
CA GLU A 12 -3.69 7.46 -4.53
C GLU A 12 -5.09 6.95 -4.90
N LEU A 13 -5.57 5.94 -4.17
CA LEU A 13 -6.95 5.48 -4.32
C LEU A 13 -7.91 6.43 -3.60
N ASN A 14 -9.07 6.69 -4.20
CA ASN A 14 -10.13 7.44 -3.53
C ASN A 14 -10.67 6.71 -2.29
N HIS A 15 -11.37 7.44 -1.43
CA HIS A 15 -11.91 6.92 -0.18
C HIS A 15 -12.78 5.67 -0.38
N ILE A 16 -13.65 5.65 -1.40
CA ILE A 16 -14.58 4.55 -1.65
C ILE A 16 -13.81 3.25 -1.95
N HIS A 17 -12.82 3.31 -2.83
CA HIS A 17 -12.02 2.14 -3.18
C HIS A 17 -11.14 1.67 -2.02
N LYS A 18 -10.61 2.61 -1.21
CA LYS A 18 -9.84 2.25 -0.02
C LYS A 18 -10.68 1.49 1.02
N GLU A 19 -11.91 1.91 1.27
CA GLU A 19 -12.81 1.20 2.18
C GLU A 19 -13.16 -0.20 1.67
N ASN A 20 -13.52 -0.32 0.39
CA ASN A 20 -13.86 -1.61 -0.21
C ASN A 20 -12.70 -2.62 -0.14
N LEU A 21 -11.47 -2.17 -0.37
CA LEU A 21 -10.27 -3.00 -0.24
C LEU A 21 -10.00 -3.38 1.22
N ALA A 22 -10.16 -2.44 2.16
CA ALA A 22 -9.99 -2.72 3.57
C ALA A 22 -10.99 -3.77 4.07
N GLU A 23 -12.25 -3.68 3.66
CA GLU A 23 -13.27 -4.67 3.99
C GLU A 23 -12.97 -6.04 3.36
N THR A 24 -12.55 -6.08 2.11
CA THR A 24 -12.10 -7.32 1.44
C THR A 24 -10.94 -7.96 2.20
N GLY A 25 -9.97 -7.16 2.63
CA GLY A 25 -8.84 -7.61 3.45
C GLY A 25 -9.26 -8.18 4.81
N LYS A 26 -10.24 -7.56 5.48
CA LYS A 26 -10.83 -8.11 6.73
C LYS A 26 -11.48 -9.47 6.49
N ARG A 27 -12.21 -9.63 5.39
CA ARG A 27 -12.84 -10.90 5.03
C ARG A 27 -11.80 -11.98 4.71
N LEU A 28 -10.74 -11.63 3.98
CA LEU A 28 -9.62 -12.52 3.66
C LEU A 28 -8.96 -13.10 4.91
N LYS A 29 -8.74 -12.30 5.96
CA LYS A 29 -8.15 -12.77 7.23
C LYS A 29 -8.90 -13.94 7.89
N MET A 30 -10.19 -14.12 7.60
CA MET A 30 -10.95 -15.26 8.11
C MET A 30 -10.59 -16.57 7.42
N PHE A 31 -9.96 -16.51 6.25
CA PHE A 31 -9.64 -17.65 5.40
C PHE A 31 -8.13 -17.90 5.25
N THR A 32 -7.28 -17.05 5.83
CA THR A 32 -5.83 -17.24 5.81
C THR A 32 -5.29 -17.43 7.23
N THR A 33 -4.42 -18.41 7.40
CA THR A 33 -3.66 -18.63 8.65
C THR A 33 -2.35 -17.85 8.67
N ASP A 34 -1.93 -17.34 7.52
CA ASP A 34 -0.70 -16.57 7.31
C ASP A 34 -0.95 -15.46 6.28
N GLY A 35 -0.12 -14.41 6.30
CA GLY A 35 -0.18 -13.25 5.41
C GLY A 35 -0.66 -11.96 6.08
N SER A 36 0.06 -10.86 5.79
CA SER A 36 -0.28 -9.51 6.25
C SER A 36 -1.07 -8.74 5.18
N VAL A 37 -2.18 -8.14 5.56
CA VAL A 37 -2.92 -7.20 4.71
C VAL A 37 -2.31 -5.80 4.84
N THR A 38 -2.03 -5.15 3.70
CA THR A 38 -1.52 -3.77 3.66
C THR A 38 -2.47 -2.80 4.38
N PRO A 39 -1.95 -1.87 5.21
CA PRO A 39 -2.78 -0.83 5.86
C PRO A 39 -3.52 0.04 4.84
N LYS A 40 -4.73 0.49 5.21
CA LYS A 40 -5.61 1.31 4.34
C LYS A 40 -4.92 2.58 3.83
N ASP A 41 -4.15 3.24 4.68
CA ASP A 41 -3.47 4.48 4.32
C ASP A 41 -2.40 4.26 3.25
N ASN A 42 -1.88 3.04 3.13
CA ASN A 42 -0.87 2.66 2.14
C ASN A 42 -1.49 2.12 0.84
N TYR A 43 -2.81 2.15 0.66
CA TYR A 43 -3.41 1.72 -0.61
C TYR A 43 -3.17 2.74 -1.72
N HIS A 44 -2.33 2.36 -2.67
CA HIS A 44 -1.98 3.13 -3.84
C HIS A 44 -1.64 2.18 -5.00
N ILE A 45 -1.58 2.73 -6.21
CA ILE A 45 -1.02 2.05 -7.38
C ILE A 45 0.34 2.66 -7.65
N THR A 46 1.41 1.88 -7.54
CA THR A 46 2.75 2.35 -7.92
C THR A 46 2.82 2.46 -9.45
N LEU A 47 3.13 3.66 -9.95
CA LEU A 47 3.37 3.91 -11.38
C LEU A 47 4.85 3.72 -11.73
N LYS A 48 5.74 4.26 -10.88
CA LYS A 48 7.19 4.20 -11.09
C LYS A 48 7.92 4.13 -9.76
N PHE A 49 8.68 3.06 -9.56
CA PHE A 49 9.60 2.94 -8.45
C PHE A 49 10.96 3.56 -8.83
N LEU A 50 11.51 4.42 -7.96
CA LEU A 50 12.77 5.14 -8.21
C LEU A 50 13.94 4.62 -7.38
N GLY A 51 13.67 3.77 -6.38
CA GLY A 51 14.72 3.22 -5.52
C GLY A 51 15.26 4.26 -4.53
N GLU A 52 16.48 4.01 -4.08
CA GLU A 52 17.23 4.92 -3.21
C GLU A 52 17.76 6.10 -4.02
N THR A 53 17.40 7.30 -3.59
CA THR A 53 17.81 8.57 -4.19
C THR A 53 18.65 9.35 -3.17
N LYS A 54 19.64 10.11 -3.65
CA LYS A 54 20.58 10.89 -2.82
C LYS A 54 20.19 12.34 -2.71
#